data_AF-A0A341BQS6-F1
#
_entry.id   AF-A0A341BQS6-F1
#
_cell.length_a   1.000
_cell.length_b   1.000
_cell.length_c   1.000
_cell.angle_alpha   90.00
_cell.angle_beta   90.00
_cell.angle_gamma   90.00
#
_symmetry.space_group_name_H-M   'P 1'
#
loop_
_entity.id
_entity.type
_entity.pdbx_description
1 polymer ?
#
loop_
_entity_poly.entity_id
_entity_poly.type
_entity_poly.pdbx_seq_one_letter_code
_entity_poly.pdbx_strand_id
1 'polypeptide(L)'
;MAPDEVFLGDRCPVTSVYQRFYEFQYHPTDCNIRIEVLPEDRLLFVSKIIFKSKFSDLGASIPVVCAVPRKTTLVCSSTPWKNHTAHLAPPEKSHSPPCST
;
A
#
# COMPACT_ATOMS: atom_id res chain seq x y z
N MET A 1 12.53 27.02 -0.87
CA MET A 1 12.96 25.63 -1.08
C MET A 1 12.83 25.35 -2.55
N ALA A 2 13.90 24.90 -3.21
CA ALA A 2 13.83 24.47 -4.60
C ALA A 2 13.48 22.98 -4.67
N PRO A 3 12.86 22.48 -5.76
CA PRO A 3 12.48 21.06 -5.89
C PRO A 3 13.67 20.09 -5.75
N ASP A 4 14.86 20.53 -6.14
CA ASP A 4 16.10 19.74 -6.06
C ASP A 4 16.86 19.89 -4.73
N GLU A 5 16.23 20.52 -3.73
CA GLU A 5 16.65 20.49 -2.33
C GLU A 5 15.86 19.45 -1.52
N VAL A 6 14.91 18.73 -2.13
CA VAL A 6 13.95 17.85 -1.45
C VAL A 6 13.89 16.49 -2.10
N PHE A 7 13.93 15.45 -1.27
CA PHE A 7 14.04 14.07 -1.77
C PHE A 7 13.19 13.10 -0.96
N LEU A 8 12.72 12.04 -1.60
CA LEU A 8 12.15 10.87 -0.93
C LEU A 8 13.23 9.80 -0.73
N GLY A 9 13.29 9.21 0.46
CA GLY A 9 14.14 8.04 0.76
C GLY A 9 15.62 8.27 0.43
N ASP A 10 16.20 7.42 -0.42
CA ASP A 10 17.59 7.58 -0.91
C ASP A 10 17.66 8.48 -2.16
N ARG A 11 17.43 9.78 -1.94
CA ARG A 11 17.64 10.85 -2.94
C ARG A 11 16.75 10.79 -4.19
N CYS A 12 15.58 10.17 -4.11
CA CYS A 12 14.63 10.26 -5.21
C CYS A 12 14.07 11.69 -5.34
N PRO A 13 14.14 12.31 -6.54
CA PRO A 13 13.72 13.70 -6.73
C PRO A 13 12.20 13.88 -6.65
N VAL A 14 11.76 15.14 -6.57
CA VAL A 14 10.36 15.52 -6.77
C VAL A 14 9.90 15.08 -8.16
N THR A 15 8.74 14.42 -8.26
CA THR A 15 8.17 13.98 -9.55
C THR A 15 7.35 15.08 -10.21
N SER A 16 6.60 15.84 -9.42
CA SER A 16 5.76 16.94 -9.91
C SER A 16 5.83 18.16 -9.00
N VAL A 17 5.86 19.34 -9.60
CA VAL A 17 5.94 20.63 -8.91
C VAL A 17 4.62 21.38 -9.09
N TYR A 18 3.95 21.71 -7.98
CA TYR A 18 2.75 22.53 -7.98
C TYR A 18 3.00 23.84 -7.22
N GLN A 19 2.09 24.81 -7.38
CA GLN A 19 2.23 26.13 -6.77
C GLN A 19 2.40 26.11 -5.23
N ARG A 20 1.84 25.10 -4.56
CA ARG A 20 1.76 25.04 -3.08
C ARG A 20 2.48 23.82 -2.49
N PHE A 21 2.81 22.81 -3.28
CA PHE A 21 3.36 21.56 -2.79
C PHE A 21 4.17 20.82 -3.87
N TYR A 22 4.98 19.88 -3.41
CA TYR A 22 5.70 18.94 -4.25
C TYR A 22 5.10 17.56 -4.09
N GLU A 23 5.10 16.80 -5.17
CA GLU A 23 4.63 15.43 -5.20
C GLU A 23 5.80 14.47 -5.42
N PHE A 24 5.72 13.33 -4.75
CA PHE A 24 6.62 12.20 -4.95
C PHE A 24 5.76 10.99 -5.29
N GLN A 25 5.85 10.53 -6.54
CA GLN A 25 5.11 9.37 -7.03
C GLN A 25 6.08 8.27 -7.45
N TYR A 26 6.30 7.30 -6.56
CA TYR A 26 7.23 6.19 -6.76
C TYR A 26 6.60 4.85 -6.41
N HIS A 27 7.09 3.77 -7.03
CA HIS A 27 6.67 2.44 -6.64
C HIS A 27 7.22 2.11 -5.23
N PRO A 28 6.49 1.36 -4.38
CA PRO A 28 6.95 1.06 -3.03
C PRO A 28 8.25 0.24 -2.92
N THR A 29 8.75 -0.31 -4.02
CA THR A 29 10.04 -1.00 -4.10
C THR A 29 11.20 -0.08 -4.51
N ASP A 30 10.89 1.16 -4.89
CA ASP A 30 11.87 2.13 -5.34
C ASP A 30 12.31 3.00 -4.17
N CYS A 31 13.30 3.87 -4.41
CA CYS A 31 13.69 4.94 -3.48
C CYS A 31 14.08 4.49 -2.08
N ASN A 32 14.42 3.20 -1.91
CA ASN A 32 14.73 2.60 -0.61
C ASN A 32 13.58 2.74 0.41
N ILE A 33 12.34 2.69 -0.07
CA ILE A 33 11.16 2.55 0.79
C ILE A 33 11.22 1.16 1.44
N ARG A 34 11.23 1.11 2.77
CA ARG A 34 11.28 -0.14 3.52
C ARG A 34 9.88 -0.72 3.63
N ILE A 35 9.76 -2.02 3.42
CA ILE A 35 8.52 -2.76 3.58
C ILE A 35 8.71 -3.76 4.71
N GLU A 36 7.89 -3.65 5.73
CA GLU A 36 7.88 -4.55 6.88
C GLU A 36 6.53 -5.27 6.95
N VAL A 37 6.54 -6.54 7.36
CA VAL A 37 5.31 -7.30 7.61
C VAL A 37 4.97 -7.15 9.09
N LEU A 38 3.81 -6.58 9.38
CA LEU A 38 3.26 -6.44 10.73
C LEU A 38 2.29 -7.58 11.04
N PRO A 39 1.94 -7.79 12.33
CA PRO A 39 0.85 -8.67 12.73
C PRO A 39 -0.46 -8.33 12.02
N GLU A 40 -1.42 -9.28 12.04
CA GLU A 40 -2.72 -9.14 11.38
C GLU A 40 -2.64 -8.97 9.86
N ASP A 41 -1.60 -9.55 9.23
CA ASP A 41 -1.37 -9.47 7.79
C ASP A 41 -1.37 -8.04 7.27
N ARG A 42 -0.66 -7.12 7.94
CA ARG A 42 -0.48 -5.75 7.46
C ARG A 42 0.92 -5.55 6.90
N LEU A 43 1.04 -4.71 5.88
CA LEU A 43 2.32 -4.23 5.36
C LEU A 43 2.53 -2.80 5.85
N LEU A 44 3.72 -2.53 6.37
CA LEU A 44 4.18 -1.21 6.77
C LEU A 44 5.22 -0.72 5.78
N PHE A 45 4.91 0.39 5.11
CA PHE A 45 5.85 1.12 4.28
C PHE A 45 6.46 2.24 5.11
N VAL A 46 7.79 2.29 5.15
CA VAL A 46 8.55 3.29 5.91
C VAL A 46 9.55 3.98 4.98
N SER A 47 9.47 5.30 4.93
CA SER A 47 10.40 6.15 4.21
C SER A 47 10.56 7.49 4.93
N LYS A 48 11.21 8.46 4.29
CA LYS A 48 11.38 9.82 4.78
C LYS A 48 11.47 10.82 3.64
N ILE A 49 10.95 12.01 3.86
CA ILE A 49 11.24 13.19 3.03
C ILE A 49 12.44 13.88 3.65
N ILE A 50 13.47 14.18 2.84
CA ILE A 50 14.70 14.82 3.26
C ILE A 50 14.80 16.16 2.57
N PHE A 51 14.97 17.23 3.35
CA PHE A 51 15.41 18.53 2.87
C PHE A 51 16.91 18.70 3.10
N LYS A 52 17.63 19.18 2.09
CA LYS A 52 19.04 19.58 2.19
C LYS A 52 19.20 20.92 1.49
N SER A 53 19.60 21.94 2.24
CA SER A 53 19.89 23.25 1.67
C SER A 53 21.10 23.19 0.75
N LYS A 54 21.06 23.92 -0.36
CA LYS A 54 22.22 24.11 -1.24
C LYS A 54 23.21 25.16 -0.75
N PHE A 55 22.74 26.08 0.09
CA PHE A 55 23.48 27.29 0.45
C PHE A 55 23.95 27.28 1.91
N SER A 56 23.65 26.21 2.64
CA SER A 56 24.01 26.05 4.05
C SER A 56 24.04 24.57 4.44
N ASP A 57 24.60 24.29 5.61
CA ASP A 57 24.59 22.94 6.20
C ASP A 57 23.24 22.56 6.84
N LEU A 58 22.18 23.35 6.61
CA LEU A 58 20.85 23.06 7.12
C LEU A 58 20.22 21.88 6.38
N GLY A 59 19.70 20.93 7.15
CA GLY A 59 18.91 19.82 6.64
C GLY A 59 17.81 19.45 7.63
N ALA A 60 16.76 18.82 7.11
CA ALA A 60 15.68 18.30 7.92
C ALA A 60 15.16 16.99 7.31
N SER A 61 14.51 16.16 8.13
CA SER A 61 13.84 14.95 7.65
C SER A 61 12.50 14.76 8.32
N ILE A 62 11.50 14.37 7.53
CA ILE A 62 10.15 14.04 7.99
C ILE A 62 9.90 12.56 7.67
N PRO A 63 9.57 11.71 8.65
CA PRO A 63 9.23 10.32 8.39
C PRO A 63 7.90 10.23 7.62
N VAL A 64 7.82 9.29 6.68
CA VAL A 64 6.59 8.95 5.96
C VAL A 64 6.31 7.48 6.21
N VAL A 65 5.14 7.19 6.79
CA VAL A 65 4.74 5.84 7.17
C VAL A 65 3.35 5.56 6.64
N CYS A 66 3.15 4.37 6.08
CA CYS A 66 1.84 3.90 5.62
C CYS A 66 1.66 2.44 6.03
N ALA A 67 0.58 2.13 6.74
CA ALA A 67 0.20 0.76 7.06
C ALA A 67 -1.02 0.38 6.22
N VAL A 68 -0.93 -0.73 5.49
CA VAL A 68 -2.03 -1.25 4.66
C VAL A 68 -2.30 -2.72 4.99
N PRO A 69 -3.55 -3.19 4.91
CA PRO A 69 -3.84 -4.62 4.94
C PRO A 69 -3.23 -5.31 3.71
N ARG A 70 -2.60 -6.46 3.91
CA ARG A 70 -2.24 -7.38 2.83
C ARG A 70 -3.55 -7.98 2.34
N LYS A 71 -3.93 -7.72 1.08
CA LYS A 71 -5.13 -8.35 0.49
C LYS A 71 -5.00 -9.86 0.67
N THR A 72 -5.89 -10.44 1.46
CA THR A 72 -6.13 -11.87 1.46
C THR A 72 -6.78 -12.18 0.12
N THR A 73 -6.00 -12.69 -0.83
CA THR A 73 -6.60 -13.43 -1.95
C THR A 73 -7.35 -14.58 -1.32
N LEU A 74 -8.67 -14.44 -1.20
CA LEU A 74 -9.55 -15.56 -0.90
C LEU A 74 -9.31 -16.57 -2.01
N VAL A 75 -8.54 -17.62 -1.70
CA VAL A 75 -8.53 -18.81 -2.52
C VAL A 75 -9.95 -19.36 -2.39
N CYS A 76 -10.77 -19.15 -3.41
CA CYS A 76 -12.00 -19.91 -3.56
C CYS A 76 -11.57 -21.37 -3.68
N SER A 77 -11.56 -22.09 -2.56
CA SER A 77 -11.50 -23.54 -2.60
C SER A 77 -12.81 -23.99 -3.24
N SER A 78 -12.75 -24.30 -4.53
CA SER A 78 -13.78 -25.12 -5.16
C SER A 78 -13.71 -26.49 -4.52
N THR A 79 -14.30 -26.66 -3.34
CA THR A 79 -14.61 -28.01 -2.87
C THR A 79 -15.59 -28.59 -3.88
N PRO A 80 -15.28 -29.72 -4.53
CA PRO A 80 -16.26 -30.40 -5.37
C PRO A 80 -17.47 -30.69 -4.49
N TRP A 81 -18.61 -30.13 -4.87
CA TRP A 81 -19.89 -30.40 -4.23
C TRP A 81 -20.10 -31.92 -4.25
N LYS A 82 -19.87 -32.59 -3.11
CA LYS A 82 -20.26 -33.98 -2.92
C LYS A 82 -21.78 -33.97 -2.89
N ASN A 83 -22.40 -34.56 -3.90
CA ASN A 83 -23.84 -34.80 -3.95
C ASN A 83 -24.24 -35.70 -2.77
N HIS A 84 -24.52 -35.11 -1.63
CA HIS A 84 -25.29 -35.76 -0.58
C HIS A 84 -26.76 -35.63 -0.97
N THR A 85 -27.33 -36.75 -1.42
CA THR A 85 -28.76 -36.91 -1.72
C THR A 85 -29.56 -36.47 -0.49
N ALA A 86 -30.30 -35.37 -0.62
CA ALA A 86 -31.11 -34.82 0.45
C ALA A 86 -32.40 -35.63 0.63
N HIS A 87 -32.64 -36.14 1.83
CA HIS A 87 -33.99 -36.41 2.32
C HIS A 87 -34.42 -35.23 3.22
N LEU A 88 -35.43 -34.51 2.73
CA LEU A 88 -36.45 -33.68 3.43
C LEU A 88 -36.04 -32.43 4.26
N ALA A 89 -36.63 -31.29 3.81
CA ALA A 89 -37.08 -30.09 4.54
C ALA A 89 -36.13 -28.85 4.66
N PRO A 90 -36.70 -27.60 4.81
CA PRO A 90 -36.16 -26.28 4.37
C PRO A 90 -35.53 -25.47 5.55
N PRO A 91 -35.17 -24.15 5.51
CA PRO A 91 -35.35 -23.06 4.52
C PRO A 91 -34.10 -22.14 4.32
N GLU A 92 -34.35 -20.92 3.79
CA GLU A 92 -33.46 -19.73 3.71
C GLU A 92 -32.50 -19.58 2.52
N LYS A 93 -32.97 -18.79 1.54
CA LYS A 93 -32.21 -18.32 0.39
C LYS A 93 -31.54 -16.98 0.73
N SER A 94 -30.45 -17.02 1.49
CA SER A 94 -29.50 -15.89 1.58
C SER A 94 -28.71 -15.84 0.26
N HIS A 95 -29.15 -15.00 -0.66
CA HIS A 95 -28.46 -14.78 -1.93
C HIS A 95 -27.28 -13.84 -1.69
N SER A 96 -26.06 -14.39 -1.65
CA SER A 96 -24.85 -13.66 -2.02
C SER A 96 -24.62 -13.82 -3.53
N PRO A 97 -24.16 -12.78 -4.25
CA PRO A 97 -24.03 -12.84 -5.71
C PRO A 97 -22.82 -13.70 -6.12
N PRO A 98 -22.88 -14.41 -7.26
CA PRO A 98 -21.72 -15.12 -7.80
C PRO A 98 -20.68 -14.12 -8.32
N CYS A 99 -19.40 -14.38 -8.05
CA CYS A 99 -18.29 -13.61 -8.62
C CYS A 99 -18.34 -13.64 -10.15
N SER A 100 -18.29 -12.46 -10.77
CA SER A 100 -18.19 -12.29 -12.22
C SER A 100 -16.73 -12.47 -12.68
N THR A 101 -16.61 -13.09 -13.86
CA THR A 101 -15.38 -13.51 -14.57
C THR A 101 -14.42 -12.39 -14.90
#